data_AF-A0A2R6JAG5-F1
#
_entry.id   AF-A0A2R6JAG5-F1
#
_cell.length_a   1.000
_cell.length_b   1.000
_cell.length_c   1.000
_cell.angle_alpha   90.00
_cell.angle_beta   90.00
_cell.angle_gamma   90.00
#
_symmetry.space_group_name_H-M   'P 1'
#
loop_
_entity.id
_entity.type
_entity.pdbx_description
1 polymer ?
#
loop_
_entity_poly.entity_id
_entity_poly.type
_entity_poly.pdbx_seq_one_letter_code
_entity_poly.pdbx_strand_id
1 'polypeptide(L)'
;MREFAFELAVCAAIEADSDGVVARQLGSHSRVVDVVEVRPGPAFDERVAMAAETVPPAVVEGDVGVGRARHWRDVVDLPPERARSVVDRAVEAGFLEVERRNGRRYVRQAVRYPNWFDGLRAFENKPDLDRPGDLRLQLRKDVSLGLFDEVVLVTASYVTGAHLNRLPEPVGVWRFDPETGDVEVVRAAAPLPTDDPGLAVLEERPTRVDVEPVDADEKARLRRRVAERAYGKGWRPSSLPACERVEAEGPPFRPDDALPYCAWKGRFVDPARECGPDCGGYESADPPAADPEAARAERTEWDPDPAGAGRRQTGLDRFAGDTGE
;
A
#
# COMPACT_ATOMS: atom_id res chain seq x y z
N MET A 1 -2.07 19.92 15.57
CA MET A 1 -1.16 19.08 14.77
C MET A 1 -1.56 19.14 13.29
N ARG A 2 -0.62 19.01 12.35
CA ARG A 2 -0.90 18.94 10.90
C ARG A 2 -1.28 17.50 10.51
N GLU A 3 -2.22 17.33 9.58
CA GLU A 3 -2.69 16.01 9.13
C GLU A 3 -1.55 15.13 8.61
N PHE A 4 -0.64 15.68 7.80
CA PHE A 4 0.52 14.93 7.28
C PHE A 4 1.46 14.40 8.37
N ALA A 5 1.84 15.23 9.35
CA ALA A 5 2.72 14.80 10.44
C ALA A 5 2.05 13.74 11.33
N PHE A 6 0.73 13.89 11.56
CA PHE A 6 -0.05 12.89 12.28
C PHE A 6 -0.11 11.56 11.53
N GLU A 7 -0.37 11.58 10.22
CA GLU A 7 -0.40 10.40 9.35
C GLU A 7 0.93 9.63 9.39
N LEU A 8 2.08 10.33 9.32
CA LEU A 8 3.40 9.68 9.42
C LEU A 8 3.63 9.02 10.79
N ALA A 9 3.26 9.68 11.88
CA ALA A 9 3.38 9.09 13.21
C ALA A 9 2.47 7.86 13.37
N VAL A 10 1.25 7.91 12.84
CA VAL A 10 0.35 6.75 12.82
C VAL A 10 0.94 5.58 12.03
N CYS A 11 1.50 5.84 10.84
CA CYS A 11 2.17 4.80 10.05
C CYS A 11 3.33 4.14 10.82
N ALA A 12 4.18 4.94 11.47
CA ALA A 12 5.30 4.44 12.28
C ALA A 12 4.82 3.57 13.45
N ALA A 13 3.73 3.95 14.11
CA ALA A 13 3.13 3.18 15.20
C ALA A 13 2.48 1.87 14.72
N ILE A 14 1.79 1.88 13.57
CA ILE A 14 1.19 0.67 13.00
C ILE A 14 2.28 -0.29 12.52
N GLU A 15 3.31 0.19 11.82
CA GLU A 15 4.43 -0.64 11.35
C GLU A 15 5.14 -1.33 12.53
N ALA A 16 5.24 -0.65 13.67
CA ALA A 16 5.85 -1.19 14.88
C ALA A 16 5.12 -2.39 15.50
N ASP A 17 3.81 -2.51 15.28
CA ASP A 17 2.94 -3.55 15.86
C ASP A 17 2.47 -4.58 14.81
N SER A 18 2.83 -4.37 13.54
CA SER A 18 2.38 -5.17 12.40
C SER A 18 3.44 -6.18 11.99
N ASP A 19 3.03 -7.44 11.84
CA ASP A 19 3.85 -8.48 11.18
C ASP A 19 3.87 -8.33 9.64
N GLY A 20 3.06 -7.42 9.10
CA GLY A 20 2.89 -7.18 7.66
C GLY A 20 3.57 -5.92 7.12
N VAL A 21 2.99 -5.37 6.05
CA VAL A 21 3.46 -4.13 5.43
C VAL A 21 2.41 -3.03 5.51
N VAL A 22 2.87 -1.81 5.81
CA VAL A 22 2.01 -0.63 5.93
C VAL A 22 2.23 0.29 4.73
N ALA A 23 1.14 0.86 4.24
CA ALA A 23 1.19 1.75 3.10
C ALA A 23 0.30 2.98 3.21
N ARG A 24 0.90 4.04 2.71
CA ARG A 24 0.44 5.38 2.41
C ARG A 24 -0.67 5.59 1.40
N GLN A 25 -1.74 6.34 1.68
CA GLN A 25 -2.55 7.04 0.68
C GLN A 25 -2.88 6.15 -0.53
N LEU A 26 -3.59 5.05 -0.29
CA LEU A 26 -3.89 4.05 -1.31
C LEU A 26 -5.30 4.19 -1.83
N GLY A 27 -5.43 4.23 -3.15
CA GLY A 27 -6.72 4.47 -3.76
C GLY A 27 -6.69 4.69 -5.26
N SER A 28 -7.82 5.17 -5.76
CA SER A 28 -7.95 5.74 -7.10
C SER A 28 -8.46 7.18 -6.97
N HIS A 29 -8.71 7.85 -8.09
CA HIS A 29 -9.28 9.19 -8.10
C HIS A 29 -10.65 9.29 -7.40
N SER A 30 -11.39 8.18 -7.25
CA SER A 30 -12.71 8.17 -6.61
C SER A 30 -12.68 7.90 -5.11
N ARG A 31 -11.61 7.28 -4.60
CA ARG A 31 -11.42 7.03 -3.17
C ARG A 31 -9.95 6.76 -2.84
N VAL A 32 -9.44 7.44 -1.82
CA VAL A 32 -8.14 7.18 -1.20
C VAL A 32 -8.38 6.87 0.28
N VAL A 33 -7.71 5.84 0.78
CA VAL A 33 -7.61 5.50 2.20
C VAL A 33 -6.27 6.03 2.69
N ASP A 34 -6.25 6.65 3.86
CA ASP A 34 -5.06 7.29 4.40
C ASP A 34 -3.93 6.29 4.69
N VAL A 35 -4.23 5.19 5.38
CA VAL A 35 -3.24 4.14 5.68
C VAL A 35 -3.87 2.75 5.54
N VAL A 36 -3.12 1.82 4.97
CA VAL A 36 -3.51 0.42 4.82
C VAL A 36 -2.42 -0.46 5.41
N GLU A 37 -2.81 -1.38 6.28
CA GLU A 37 -1.99 -2.51 6.72
C GLU A 37 -2.38 -3.75 5.91
N VAL A 38 -1.38 -4.41 5.32
CA VAL A 38 -1.55 -5.72 4.69
C VAL A 38 -1.02 -6.77 5.65
N ARG A 39 -1.93 -7.59 6.19
CA ARG A 39 -1.59 -8.70 7.07
C ARG A 39 -1.04 -9.87 6.24
N PRO A 40 0.14 -10.40 6.60
CA PRO A 40 0.79 -11.45 5.83
C PRO A 40 -0.07 -12.71 5.85
N GLY A 41 -0.12 -13.40 4.71
CA GLY A 41 -0.72 -14.73 4.60
C GLY A 41 0.34 -15.81 4.47
N PRO A 42 -0.07 -17.08 4.31
CA PRO A 42 0.86 -18.22 4.37
C PRO A 42 1.92 -18.24 3.26
N ALA A 43 1.71 -17.51 2.16
CA ALA A 43 2.65 -17.39 1.05
C ALA A 43 3.28 -15.98 0.96
N PHE A 44 3.37 -15.25 2.07
CA PHE A 44 4.00 -13.93 2.12
C PHE A 44 5.47 -13.98 1.65
N ASP A 45 6.24 -14.95 2.14
CA ASP A 45 7.64 -15.18 1.72
C ASP A 45 7.80 -15.38 0.21
N GLU A 46 6.85 -16.07 -0.44
CA GLU A 46 6.85 -16.25 -1.89
C GLU A 46 6.65 -14.92 -2.61
N ARG A 47 5.83 -14.02 -2.05
CA ARG A 47 5.65 -12.66 -2.59
C ARG A 47 6.89 -11.81 -2.38
N VAL A 48 7.54 -11.91 -1.22
CA VAL A 48 8.79 -11.20 -0.91
C VAL A 48 9.89 -11.59 -1.87
N ALA A 49 10.13 -12.90 -2.03
CA ALA A 49 11.16 -13.43 -2.93
C ALA A 49 10.92 -13.10 -4.43
N MET A 50 9.70 -12.71 -4.79
CA MET A 50 9.32 -12.45 -6.19
C MET A 50 9.83 -11.10 -6.70
N ALA A 51 9.54 -10.01 -5.97
CA ALA A 51 9.81 -8.63 -6.40
C ALA A 51 9.68 -7.64 -5.24
N ALA A 52 10.56 -6.64 -5.15
CA ALA A 52 10.44 -5.55 -4.18
C ALA A 52 9.27 -4.60 -4.53
N GLU A 53 9.08 -4.39 -5.83
CA GLU A 53 8.11 -3.47 -6.41
C GLU A 53 6.69 -4.09 -6.52
N THR A 54 5.70 -3.24 -6.81
CA THR A 54 4.34 -3.70 -7.15
C THR A 54 4.38 -4.56 -8.42
N VAL A 55 3.91 -5.80 -8.34
CA VAL A 55 3.59 -6.57 -9.55
C VAL A 55 2.34 -5.95 -10.17
N PRO A 56 2.37 -5.51 -11.45
CA PRO A 56 1.23 -4.80 -12.02
C PRO A 56 -0.06 -5.62 -11.92
N PRO A 57 -1.11 -5.14 -11.22
CA PRO A 57 -2.29 -5.97 -10.98
C PRO A 57 -3.00 -6.43 -12.25
N ALA A 58 -2.95 -5.61 -13.31
CA ALA A 58 -3.49 -5.97 -14.62
C ALA A 58 -2.81 -7.20 -15.25
N VAL A 59 -1.54 -7.48 -14.93
CA VAL A 59 -0.84 -8.70 -15.38
C VAL A 59 -1.22 -9.89 -14.52
N VAL A 60 -1.38 -9.69 -13.21
CA VAL A 60 -1.83 -10.73 -12.27
C VAL A 60 -3.24 -11.23 -12.61
N GLU A 61 -4.10 -10.32 -13.08
CA GLU A 61 -5.48 -10.61 -13.52
C GLU A 61 -5.56 -10.98 -15.01
N GLY A 62 -4.45 -10.79 -15.73
CA GLY A 62 -4.34 -11.04 -17.15
C GLY A 62 -4.30 -12.52 -17.49
N ASP A 63 -4.46 -12.82 -18.77
CA ASP A 63 -4.43 -14.18 -19.29
C ASP A 63 -3.00 -14.57 -19.64
N VAL A 64 -2.16 -14.77 -18.62
CA VAL A 64 -0.78 -15.26 -18.74
C VAL A 64 -0.44 -16.16 -17.56
N GLY A 65 0.26 -17.26 -17.81
CA GLY A 65 0.67 -18.20 -16.78
C GLY A 65 2.09 -18.71 -17.01
N VAL A 66 2.56 -19.58 -16.13
CA VAL A 66 3.93 -20.14 -16.17
C VAL A 66 4.17 -21.10 -17.35
N GLY A 67 3.14 -21.83 -17.78
CA GLY A 67 3.31 -22.95 -18.71
C GLY A 67 3.35 -22.60 -20.21
N ARG A 68 2.82 -21.45 -20.61
CA ARG A 68 2.73 -21.07 -22.03
C ARG A 68 2.95 -19.59 -22.23
N ALA A 69 3.97 -19.25 -23.02
CA ALA A 69 4.18 -17.89 -23.46
C ALA A 69 3.08 -17.43 -24.43
N ARG A 70 2.62 -16.20 -24.23
CA ARG A 70 1.58 -15.53 -25.01
C ARG A 70 2.11 -14.27 -25.65
N HIS A 71 1.51 -13.87 -26.76
CA HIS A 71 1.90 -12.65 -27.41
C HIS A 71 1.57 -11.49 -26.46
N TRP A 72 2.52 -10.58 -26.25
CA TRP A 72 2.42 -9.57 -25.17
C TRP A 72 1.16 -8.69 -25.23
N ARG A 73 0.58 -8.49 -26.42
CA ARG A 73 -0.66 -7.73 -26.61
C ARG A 73 -1.90 -8.44 -26.08
N ASP A 74 -1.82 -9.74 -25.88
CA ASP A 74 -2.96 -10.60 -25.54
C ASP A 74 -2.95 -10.96 -24.04
N VAL A 75 -2.04 -10.36 -23.27
CA VAL A 75 -1.83 -10.67 -21.84
C VAL A 75 -2.69 -9.80 -20.94
N VAL A 76 -2.91 -8.53 -21.31
CA VAL A 76 -3.70 -7.57 -20.54
C VAL A 76 -4.72 -6.90 -21.44
N ASP A 77 -5.94 -6.70 -20.93
CA ASP A 77 -7.00 -5.99 -21.63
C ASP A 77 -6.84 -4.46 -21.47
N LEU A 78 -5.87 -3.90 -22.17
CA LEU A 78 -5.54 -2.47 -22.14
C LEU A 78 -5.17 -1.97 -23.54
N PRO A 79 -5.31 -0.66 -23.81
CA PRO A 79 -4.83 -0.05 -25.05
C PRO A 79 -3.33 -0.35 -25.27
N PRO A 80 -2.86 -0.56 -26.52
CA PRO A 80 -1.54 -1.13 -26.81
C PRO A 80 -0.35 -0.45 -26.11
N GLU A 81 -0.31 0.88 -26.06
CA GLU A 81 0.79 1.60 -25.39
C GLU A 81 0.78 1.39 -23.87
N ARG A 82 -0.41 1.35 -23.26
CA ARG A 82 -0.58 1.09 -21.84
C ARG A 82 -0.30 -0.38 -21.52
N ALA A 83 -0.75 -1.30 -22.36
CA ALA A 83 -0.44 -2.72 -22.26
C ALA A 83 1.07 -2.95 -22.31
N ARG A 84 1.78 -2.27 -23.22
CA ARG A 84 3.23 -2.34 -23.33
C ARG A 84 3.93 -1.89 -22.05
N SER A 85 3.59 -0.71 -21.54
CA SER A 85 4.15 -0.19 -20.28
C SER A 85 3.88 -1.12 -19.09
N VAL A 86 2.67 -1.69 -19.01
CA VAL A 86 2.31 -2.64 -17.94
C VAL A 86 3.11 -3.94 -18.05
N VAL A 87 3.28 -4.48 -19.26
CA VAL A 87 4.08 -5.68 -19.49
C VAL A 87 5.57 -5.42 -19.24
N ASP A 88 6.09 -4.26 -19.66
CA ASP A 88 7.49 -3.88 -19.42
C ASP A 88 7.80 -3.81 -17.92
N ARG A 89 6.94 -3.14 -17.13
CA ARG A 89 7.08 -3.10 -15.66
C ARG A 89 7.02 -4.48 -15.01
N ALA A 90 6.18 -5.38 -15.53
CA ALA A 90 6.12 -6.75 -15.02
C ALA A 90 7.35 -7.59 -15.38
N VAL A 91 8.03 -7.28 -16.49
CA VAL A 91 9.33 -7.87 -16.84
C VAL A 91 10.44 -7.29 -15.97
N GLU A 92 10.45 -5.97 -15.75
CA GLU A 92 11.40 -5.28 -14.87
C GLU A 92 11.29 -5.79 -13.42
N ALA A 93 10.06 -6.01 -12.94
CA ALA A 93 9.80 -6.65 -11.64
C ALA A 93 10.12 -8.15 -11.61
N GLY A 94 10.59 -8.76 -12.71
CA GLY A 94 10.94 -10.19 -12.78
C GLY A 94 9.74 -11.15 -12.78
N PHE A 95 8.50 -10.64 -12.76
CA PHE A 95 7.30 -11.49 -12.78
C PHE A 95 7.02 -12.12 -14.14
N LEU A 96 7.40 -11.43 -15.23
CA LEU A 96 7.30 -11.94 -16.60
C LEU A 96 8.67 -12.20 -17.21
N GLU A 97 8.81 -13.34 -17.87
CA GLU A 97 9.94 -13.64 -18.75
C GLU A 97 9.59 -13.31 -20.20
N VAL A 98 10.59 -12.90 -20.98
CA VAL A 98 10.42 -12.59 -22.41
C VAL A 98 10.99 -13.71 -23.28
N GLU A 99 10.18 -14.21 -24.20
CA GLU A 99 10.59 -15.10 -25.28
C GLU A 99 10.45 -14.40 -26.64
N ARG A 100 11.29 -14.78 -27.61
CA ARG A 100 11.19 -14.32 -29.00
C ARG A 100 10.84 -15.49 -29.91
N ARG A 101 9.79 -15.34 -30.72
CA ARG A 101 9.38 -16.34 -31.72
C ARG A 101 9.16 -15.62 -33.05
N ASN A 102 9.95 -15.95 -34.07
CA ASN A 102 9.90 -15.31 -35.40
C ASN A 102 9.90 -13.76 -35.31
N GLY A 103 10.79 -13.20 -34.47
CA GLY A 103 10.91 -11.75 -34.22
C GLY A 103 9.84 -11.13 -33.32
N ARG A 104 8.74 -11.83 -33.04
CA ARG A 104 7.65 -11.35 -32.19
C ARG A 104 7.94 -11.61 -30.71
N ARG A 105 7.51 -10.69 -29.84
CA ARG A 105 7.67 -10.78 -28.38
C ARG A 105 6.53 -11.63 -27.79
N TYR A 106 6.91 -12.62 -27.01
CA TYR A 106 6.00 -13.41 -26.18
C TYR A 106 6.45 -13.28 -24.73
N VAL A 107 5.51 -13.42 -23.80
CA VAL A 107 5.79 -13.40 -22.36
C VAL A 107 5.05 -14.51 -21.65
N ARG A 108 5.62 -14.99 -20.55
CA ARG A 108 5.02 -15.95 -19.61
C ARG A 108 5.34 -15.52 -18.18
N GLN A 109 4.59 -16.00 -17.21
CA GLN A 109 4.95 -15.79 -15.81
C GLN A 109 6.22 -16.58 -15.47
N ALA A 110 7.15 -15.96 -14.75
CA ALA A 110 8.34 -16.64 -14.21
C ALA A 110 7.95 -17.61 -13.09
N VAL A 111 7.01 -17.18 -12.24
CA VAL A 111 6.48 -17.94 -11.10
C VAL A 111 4.96 -17.82 -11.04
N ARG A 112 4.32 -18.76 -10.36
CA ARG A 112 2.89 -18.67 -10.10
C ARG A 112 2.64 -17.54 -9.11
N TYR A 113 1.62 -16.73 -9.35
CA TYR A 113 1.23 -15.69 -8.41
C TYR A 113 0.66 -16.32 -7.12
N PRO A 114 1.21 -16.03 -5.92
CA PRO A 114 0.84 -16.64 -4.66
C PRO A 114 -0.40 -16.00 -4.03
N ASN A 115 -1.07 -16.73 -3.15
CA ASN A 115 -2.07 -16.16 -2.23
C ASN A 115 -1.37 -15.70 -0.96
N TRP A 116 -0.86 -14.46 -0.97
CA TRP A 116 0.19 -14.03 -0.05
C TRP A 116 -0.25 -13.13 1.12
N PHE A 117 -1.50 -12.65 1.14
CA PHE A 117 -2.05 -11.83 2.22
C PHE A 117 -3.32 -12.47 2.77
N ASP A 118 -3.54 -12.34 4.07
CA ASP A 118 -4.73 -12.88 4.76
C ASP A 118 -5.72 -11.78 5.17
N GLY A 119 -5.31 -10.52 5.17
CA GLY A 119 -6.20 -9.43 5.53
C GLY A 119 -5.68 -8.05 5.15
N LEU A 120 -6.61 -7.11 5.09
CA LEU A 120 -6.38 -5.69 4.87
C LEU A 120 -7.11 -4.91 5.97
N ARG A 121 -6.39 -4.05 6.68
CA ARG A 121 -6.98 -3.10 7.63
C ARG A 121 -6.79 -1.68 7.11
N ALA A 122 -7.87 -0.92 7.10
CA ALA A 122 -7.84 0.50 6.73
C ALA A 122 -7.82 1.37 7.99
N PHE A 123 -6.99 2.40 7.96
CA PHE A 123 -6.97 3.45 8.97
C PHE A 123 -7.23 4.80 8.30
N GLU A 124 -8.23 5.51 8.82
CA GLU A 124 -8.61 6.85 8.40
C GLU A 124 -8.17 7.84 9.48
N ASN A 125 -7.34 8.80 9.11
CA ASN A 125 -6.70 9.70 10.06
C ASN A 125 -7.49 10.99 10.20
N LYS A 126 -7.97 11.25 11.42
CA LYS A 126 -8.61 12.53 11.74
C LYS A 126 -8.09 13.10 13.06
N PRO A 127 -6.98 13.85 13.06
CA PRO A 127 -6.41 14.36 14.31
C PRO A 127 -7.37 15.30 15.07
N ASP A 128 -8.17 16.08 14.34
CA ASP A 128 -9.15 17.02 14.89
C ASP A 128 -10.58 16.63 14.49
N LEU A 129 -11.36 16.11 15.47
CA LEU A 129 -12.75 15.72 15.28
C LEU A 129 -13.75 16.89 15.30
N ASP A 130 -13.34 18.10 15.67
CA ASP A 130 -14.21 19.28 15.60
C ASP A 130 -14.45 19.73 14.14
N ARG A 131 -13.58 19.29 13.22
CA ARG A 131 -13.67 19.57 11.78
C ARG A 131 -13.68 18.27 10.97
N PRO A 132 -14.70 17.42 11.13
CA PRO A 132 -14.68 16.06 10.58
C PRO A 132 -14.78 16.04 9.04
N GLY A 133 -15.25 17.11 8.40
CA GLY A 133 -15.45 17.14 6.95
C GLY A 133 -16.37 15.99 6.49
N ASP A 134 -15.96 15.29 5.44
CA ASP A 134 -16.71 14.16 4.85
C ASP A 134 -16.42 12.80 5.51
N LEU A 135 -15.74 12.78 6.66
CA LEU A 135 -15.30 11.55 7.34
C LEU A 135 -16.41 10.50 7.47
N ARG A 136 -17.62 10.93 7.85
CA ARG A 136 -18.76 10.00 8.01
C ARG A 136 -19.13 9.30 6.70
N LEU A 137 -19.12 10.04 5.59
CA LEU A 137 -19.41 9.49 4.27
C LEU A 137 -18.29 8.56 3.80
N GLN A 138 -17.04 8.93 4.05
CA GLN A 138 -15.86 8.11 3.75
C GLN A 138 -15.92 6.76 4.49
N LEU A 139 -16.13 6.77 5.80
CA LEU A 139 -16.25 5.54 6.60
C LEU A 139 -17.45 4.69 6.18
N ARG A 140 -18.57 5.33 5.84
CA ARG A 140 -19.74 4.61 5.31
C ARG A 140 -19.42 3.92 3.99
N LYS A 141 -18.66 4.57 3.09
CA LYS A 141 -18.23 3.99 1.82
C LYS A 141 -17.40 2.72 2.05
N ASP A 142 -16.46 2.72 3.01
CA ASP A 142 -15.62 1.54 3.26
C ASP A 142 -16.41 0.39 3.86
N VAL A 143 -17.24 0.70 4.87
CA VAL A 143 -18.08 -0.31 5.52
C VAL A 143 -19.09 -0.90 4.53
N SER A 144 -19.71 -0.08 3.70
CA SER A 144 -20.71 -0.51 2.70
C SER A 144 -20.11 -1.40 1.62
N LEU A 145 -18.89 -1.11 1.17
CA LEU A 145 -18.20 -1.94 0.18
C LEU A 145 -17.62 -3.21 0.81
N GLY A 146 -17.13 -3.13 2.06
CA GLY A 146 -16.50 -4.24 2.77
C GLY A 146 -15.20 -4.69 2.10
N LEU A 147 -14.40 -3.73 1.60
CA LEU A 147 -13.12 -4.03 0.95
C LEU A 147 -12.03 -4.40 1.96
N PHE A 148 -12.09 -3.83 3.16
CA PHE A 148 -11.15 -4.07 4.25
C PHE A 148 -11.82 -4.97 5.29
N ASP A 149 -11.03 -5.81 5.95
CA ASP A 149 -11.49 -6.69 7.01
C ASP A 149 -11.91 -5.85 8.23
N GLU A 150 -11.17 -4.77 8.48
CA GLU A 150 -11.42 -3.82 9.57
C GLU A 150 -11.17 -2.39 9.08
N VAL A 151 -11.97 -1.44 9.56
CA VAL A 151 -11.81 0.00 9.31
C VAL A 151 -11.70 0.71 10.65
N VAL A 152 -10.64 1.49 10.83
CA VAL A 152 -10.32 2.18 12.08
C VAL A 152 -10.20 3.69 11.83
N LEU A 153 -10.91 4.49 12.62
CA LEU A 153 -10.66 5.92 12.72
C LEU A 153 -9.57 6.17 13.77
N VAL A 154 -8.50 6.86 13.39
CA VAL A 154 -7.41 7.24 14.31
C VAL A 154 -7.45 8.75 14.55
N THR A 155 -7.43 9.18 15.82
CA THR A 155 -7.56 10.60 16.18
C THR A 155 -6.68 10.98 17.37
N ALA A 156 -6.22 12.23 17.41
CA ALA A 156 -5.61 12.82 18.62
C ALA A 156 -6.67 13.44 19.56
N SER A 157 -7.89 13.63 19.05
CA SER A 157 -8.98 14.28 19.80
C SER A 157 -9.52 13.39 20.89
N TYR A 158 -10.00 14.00 21.97
CA TYR A 158 -10.81 13.29 22.95
C TYR A 158 -12.13 12.82 22.30
N VAL A 159 -12.44 11.53 22.44
CA VAL A 159 -13.60 10.92 21.81
C VAL A 159 -14.78 10.93 22.78
N THR A 160 -15.89 11.54 22.36
CA THR A 160 -17.13 11.58 23.14
C THR A 160 -18.15 10.58 22.61
N GLY A 161 -19.17 10.24 23.41
CA GLY A 161 -20.29 9.42 22.93
C GLY A 161 -21.02 10.04 21.73
N ALA A 162 -21.10 11.37 21.65
CA ALA A 162 -21.67 12.07 20.50
C ALA A 162 -20.86 11.88 19.21
N HIS A 163 -19.52 11.76 19.32
CA HIS A 163 -18.66 11.40 18.18
C HIS A 163 -18.96 9.96 17.74
N LEU A 164 -18.95 9.01 18.68
CA LEU A 164 -19.19 7.58 18.38
C LEU A 164 -20.54 7.33 17.71
N ASN A 165 -21.60 8.01 18.16
CA ASN A 165 -22.96 7.86 17.62
C ASN A 165 -23.11 8.33 16.16
N ARG A 166 -22.15 9.09 15.62
CA ARG A 166 -22.19 9.57 14.22
C ARG A 166 -21.48 8.62 13.25
N LEU A 167 -20.59 7.77 13.77
CA LEU A 167 -19.79 6.84 12.99
C LEU A 167 -20.57 5.54 12.72
N PRO A 168 -20.33 4.85 11.61
CA PRO A 168 -20.84 3.49 11.43
C PRO A 168 -20.41 2.60 12.61
N GLU A 169 -21.28 1.67 13.00
CA GLU A 169 -21.06 0.79 14.16
C GLU A 169 -19.81 -0.10 14.02
N PRO A 170 -19.52 -0.74 12.86
CA PRO A 170 -18.35 -1.60 12.72
C PRO A 170 -16.99 -0.89 12.82
N VAL A 171 -16.96 0.44 12.71
CA VAL A 171 -15.71 1.20 12.63
C VAL A 171 -15.01 1.23 14.00
N GLY A 172 -13.77 0.76 14.06
CA GLY A 172 -12.92 0.95 15.24
C GLY A 172 -12.57 2.42 15.46
N VAL A 173 -12.30 2.82 16.70
CA VAL A 173 -11.88 4.18 17.03
C VAL A 173 -10.68 4.10 17.97
N TRP A 174 -9.56 4.63 17.50
CA TRP A 174 -8.31 4.73 18.24
C TRP A 174 -8.04 6.18 18.57
N ARG A 175 -7.70 6.44 19.83
CA ARG A 175 -7.09 7.69 20.23
C ARG A 175 -5.58 7.48 20.30
N PHE A 176 -4.85 8.31 19.56
CA PHE A 176 -3.41 8.17 19.35
C PHE A 176 -2.67 9.37 19.91
N ASP A 177 -1.63 9.12 20.68
CA ASP A 177 -0.66 10.13 21.12
C ASP A 177 0.57 10.10 20.19
N PRO A 178 0.74 11.10 19.30
CA PRO A 178 1.85 11.16 18.35
C PRO A 178 3.20 11.50 18.99
N GLU A 179 3.25 11.90 20.26
CA GLU A 179 4.51 12.16 20.97
C GLU A 179 5.05 10.87 21.60
N THR A 180 4.18 10.02 22.14
CA THR A 180 4.59 8.76 22.81
C THR A 180 4.42 7.52 21.94
N GLY A 181 3.60 7.60 20.89
CA GLY A 181 3.19 6.46 20.07
C GLY A 181 2.07 5.63 20.71
N ASP A 182 1.52 6.06 21.86
CA ASP A 182 0.51 5.29 22.57
C ASP A 182 -0.84 5.28 21.83
N VAL A 183 -1.45 4.09 21.79
CA VAL A 183 -2.77 3.86 21.20
C VAL A 183 -3.76 3.45 22.29
N GLU A 184 -4.78 4.28 22.51
CA GLU A 184 -5.96 3.95 23.32
C GLU A 184 -7.09 3.46 22.39
N VAL A 185 -7.47 2.20 22.51
CA VAL A 185 -8.61 1.63 21.77
C VAL A 185 -9.92 2.04 22.44
N VAL A 186 -10.52 3.14 21.97
CA VAL A 186 -11.82 3.65 22.47
C VAL A 186 -12.97 2.73 22.05
N ARG A 187 -12.90 2.19 20.83
CA ARG A 187 -13.84 1.19 20.31
C ARG A 187 -13.09 0.21 19.41
N ALA A 188 -13.20 -1.08 19.68
CA ALA A 188 -12.65 -2.11 18.80
C ALA A 188 -13.38 -2.10 17.45
N ALA A 189 -12.66 -2.34 16.35
CA ALA A 189 -13.27 -2.56 15.04
C ALA A 189 -13.99 -3.91 15.02
N ALA A 190 -15.14 -3.96 14.34
CA ALA A 190 -15.81 -5.22 14.04
C ALA A 190 -15.38 -5.71 12.65
N PRO A 191 -15.21 -7.03 12.47
CA PRO A 191 -14.87 -7.60 11.17
C PRO A 191 -15.99 -7.34 10.15
N LEU A 192 -15.61 -6.99 8.93
CA LEU A 192 -16.51 -6.77 7.80
C LEU A 192 -16.57 -8.02 6.91
N PRO A 193 -17.71 -8.30 6.25
CA PRO A 193 -17.85 -9.44 5.35
C PRO A 193 -17.13 -9.15 4.02
N THR A 194 -15.90 -9.63 3.88
CA THR A 194 -15.07 -9.40 2.68
C THR A 194 -15.41 -10.33 1.52
N ASP A 195 -15.98 -11.50 1.83
CA ASP A 195 -16.28 -12.56 0.85
C ASP A 195 -17.72 -12.48 0.31
N ASP A 196 -18.57 -11.66 0.93
CA ASP A 196 -19.91 -11.38 0.44
C ASP A 196 -19.90 -10.17 -0.51
N PRO A 197 -20.88 -10.08 -1.44
CA PRO A 197 -21.09 -8.87 -2.24
C PRO A 197 -21.23 -7.61 -1.38
N GLY A 198 -20.76 -6.48 -1.91
CA GLY A 198 -20.82 -5.16 -1.25
C GLY A 198 -21.56 -4.12 -2.10
N LEU A 199 -21.78 -2.94 -1.52
CA LEU A 199 -22.35 -1.80 -2.22
C LEU A 199 -21.35 -0.65 -2.25
N ALA A 200 -20.88 -0.28 -3.45
CA ALA A 200 -20.09 0.92 -3.65
C ALA A 200 -21.01 2.14 -3.63
N VAL A 201 -20.87 3.00 -2.62
CA VAL A 201 -21.63 4.27 -2.54
C VAL A 201 -20.96 5.31 -3.44
N LEU A 202 -21.63 5.69 -4.52
CA LEU A 202 -21.14 6.62 -5.53
C LEU A 202 -21.36 8.07 -5.07
N GLU A 203 -22.62 8.43 -4.87
CA GLU A 203 -23.07 9.77 -4.49
C GLU A 203 -24.17 9.70 -3.41
N GLU A 204 -24.12 10.59 -2.42
CA GLU A 204 -25.16 10.75 -1.40
C GLU A 204 -25.77 12.15 -1.51
N ARG A 205 -27.09 12.19 -1.66
CA ARG A 205 -27.94 13.40 -1.67
C ARG A 205 -28.99 13.25 -0.56
N PRO A 206 -29.60 14.35 -0.07
CA PRO A 206 -30.54 14.27 1.07
C PRO A 206 -31.68 13.25 0.95
N THR A 207 -32.11 12.92 -0.26
CA THR A 207 -33.22 11.99 -0.53
C THR A 207 -32.84 10.79 -1.40
N ARG A 208 -31.56 10.63 -1.77
CA ARG A 208 -31.10 9.60 -2.72
C ARG A 208 -29.66 9.22 -2.45
N VAL A 209 -29.38 7.92 -2.45
CA VAL A 209 -28.02 7.38 -2.45
C VAL A 209 -27.85 6.56 -3.72
N ASP A 210 -26.88 6.93 -4.54
CA ASP A 210 -26.50 6.17 -5.72
C ASP A 210 -25.49 5.10 -5.30
N VAL A 211 -25.83 3.84 -5.56
CA VAL A 211 -25.02 2.68 -5.20
C VAL A 211 -24.82 1.79 -6.42
N GLU A 212 -23.66 1.14 -6.46
CA GLU A 212 -23.33 0.11 -7.42
C GLU A 212 -23.06 -1.21 -6.68
N PRO A 213 -23.77 -2.29 -7.00
CA PRO A 213 -23.45 -3.62 -6.47
C PRO A 213 -22.10 -4.09 -6.98
N VAL A 214 -21.26 -4.58 -6.07
CA VAL A 214 -19.95 -5.17 -6.37
C VAL A 214 -19.98 -6.62 -5.90
N ASP A 215 -19.77 -7.55 -6.82
CA ASP A 215 -19.75 -8.98 -6.49
C ASP A 215 -18.49 -9.39 -5.71
N ALA A 216 -18.51 -10.60 -5.15
CA ALA A 216 -17.41 -11.13 -4.34
C ALA A 216 -16.11 -11.27 -5.14
N ASP A 217 -16.20 -11.69 -6.40
CA ASP A 217 -15.02 -11.87 -7.26
C ASP A 217 -14.37 -10.53 -7.59
N GLU A 218 -15.17 -9.49 -7.82
CA GLU A 218 -14.70 -8.13 -8.01
C GLU A 218 -14.07 -7.56 -6.75
N LYS A 219 -14.66 -7.79 -5.56
CA LYS A 219 -14.04 -7.43 -4.29
C LYS A 219 -12.70 -8.13 -4.10
N ALA A 220 -12.60 -9.42 -4.40
CA ALA A 220 -11.34 -10.16 -4.31
C ALA A 220 -10.26 -9.58 -5.24
N ARG A 221 -10.62 -9.19 -6.47
CA ARG A 221 -9.71 -8.48 -7.40
C ARG A 221 -9.28 -7.13 -6.83
N LEU A 222 -10.22 -6.32 -6.34
CA LEU A 222 -9.93 -5.01 -5.75
C LEU A 222 -9.02 -5.13 -4.51
N ARG A 223 -9.27 -6.10 -3.63
CA ARG A 223 -8.43 -6.40 -2.45
C ARG A 223 -7.00 -6.71 -2.88
N ARG A 224 -6.82 -7.60 -3.86
CA ARG A 224 -5.50 -7.91 -4.42
C ARG A 224 -4.79 -6.68 -4.99
N ARG A 225 -5.50 -5.81 -5.70
CA ARG A 225 -4.96 -4.55 -6.22
C ARG A 225 -4.53 -3.59 -5.11
N VAL A 226 -5.24 -3.57 -3.99
CA VAL A 226 -4.84 -2.77 -2.81
C VAL A 226 -3.59 -3.38 -2.19
N ALA A 227 -3.58 -4.68 -1.93
CA ALA A 227 -2.44 -5.39 -1.35
C ALA A 227 -1.16 -5.20 -2.19
N GLU A 228 -1.21 -5.41 -3.51
CA GLU A 228 -0.04 -5.25 -4.40
C GLU A 228 0.50 -3.82 -4.44
N ARG A 229 -0.39 -2.83 -4.41
CA ARG A 229 0.02 -1.42 -4.38
C ARG A 229 0.58 -1.03 -3.03
N ALA A 230 0.01 -1.56 -1.95
CA ALA A 230 0.54 -1.35 -0.60
C ALA A 230 1.95 -1.91 -0.48
N TYR A 231 2.13 -3.16 -0.93
CA TYR A 231 3.41 -3.84 -0.91
C TYR A 231 4.50 -3.05 -1.66
N GLY A 232 4.25 -2.61 -2.90
CA GLY A 232 5.28 -1.85 -3.62
C GLY A 232 5.51 -0.45 -3.06
N LYS A 233 4.43 0.27 -2.69
CA LYS A 233 4.52 1.69 -2.34
C LYS A 233 5.11 1.96 -0.96
N GLY A 234 4.74 1.18 0.05
CA GLY A 234 5.03 1.52 1.45
C GLY A 234 4.41 2.86 1.88
N TRP A 235 4.93 3.46 2.95
CA TRP A 235 4.42 4.73 3.50
C TRP A 235 5.46 5.84 3.58
N ARG A 236 6.76 5.54 3.63
CA ARG A 236 7.81 6.56 3.67
C ARG A 236 7.84 7.38 2.36
N PRO A 237 8.14 8.69 2.41
CA PRO A 237 8.38 9.46 1.19
C PRO A 237 9.57 8.88 0.40
N SER A 238 9.44 8.82 -0.93
CA SER A 238 10.51 8.29 -1.80
C SER A 238 11.72 9.22 -1.93
N SER A 239 11.58 10.48 -1.51
CA SER A 239 12.68 11.45 -1.47
C SER A 239 12.41 12.49 -0.39
N LEU A 240 13.50 13.01 0.18
CA LEU A 240 13.47 14.12 1.11
C LEU A 240 13.72 15.44 0.36
N PRO A 241 13.14 16.56 0.81
CA PRO A 241 13.38 17.87 0.18
C PRO A 241 14.86 18.25 0.11
N ALA A 242 15.24 18.85 -1.01
CA ALA A 242 16.56 19.43 -1.28
C ALA A 242 16.74 20.79 -0.55
N CYS A 243 16.72 20.77 0.78
CA CYS A 243 16.68 21.97 1.62
C CYS A 243 17.59 21.83 2.85
N GLU A 244 18.42 22.85 3.14
CA GLU A 244 19.33 22.89 4.30
C GLU A 244 18.61 22.77 5.65
N ARG A 245 17.32 23.09 5.69
CA ARG A 245 16.49 23.04 6.91
C ARG A 245 15.90 21.66 7.18
N VAL A 246 16.11 20.68 6.31
CA VAL A 246 15.48 19.37 6.41
C VAL A 246 16.48 18.32 6.88
N GLU A 247 16.06 17.57 7.90
CA GLU A 247 16.78 16.46 8.50
C GLU A 247 15.95 15.19 8.33
N ALA A 248 16.63 14.04 8.27
CA ALA A 248 16.01 12.73 8.13
C ALA A 248 15.65 12.18 9.53
N GLU A 249 14.54 12.71 10.06
CA GLU A 249 13.94 12.44 11.37
C GLU A 249 13.13 11.14 11.46
N GLY A 250 12.58 10.88 12.65
CA GLY A 250 11.46 9.99 12.89
C GLY A 250 10.68 10.51 14.11
N PRO A 251 9.41 10.11 14.31
CA PRO A 251 8.64 10.62 15.44
C PRO A 251 9.34 10.30 16.77
N PRO A 252 9.05 11.00 17.88
CA PRO A 252 9.87 10.89 19.09
C PRO A 252 9.98 9.47 19.67
N PHE A 253 8.97 8.64 19.47
CA PHE A 253 8.95 7.24 19.89
C PHE A 253 9.63 6.27 18.89
N ARG A 254 10.02 6.75 17.71
CA ARG A 254 10.71 6.04 16.61
C ARG A 254 11.61 7.03 15.83
N PRO A 255 12.81 7.39 16.33
CA PRO A 255 13.60 8.50 15.78
C PRO A 255 14.28 8.22 14.44
N ASP A 256 14.44 6.97 14.02
CA ASP A 256 15.25 6.59 12.86
C ASP A 256 14.39 6.19 11.63
N ASP A 257 13.38 6.98 11.27
CA ASP A 257 12.36 6.63 10.24
C ASP A 257 12.64 7.19 8.83
N ALA A 258 13.70 7.98 8.65
CA ALA A 258 14.03 8.65 7.39
C ALA A 258 12.89 9.56 6.88
N LEU A 259 12.29 10.35 7.77
CA LEU A 259 11.17 11.27 7.50
C LEU A 259 11.63 12.73 7.39
N PRO A 260 10.92 13.57 6.61
CA PRO A 260 11.31 14.95 6.36
C PRO A 260 11.00 15.86 7.56
N TYR A 261 11.87 15.92 8.57
CA TYR A 261 11.76 16.87 9.67
C TYR A 261 12.35 18.22 9.26
N CYS A 262 11.59 19.31 9.38
CA CYS A 262 12.10 20.65 9.07
C CYS A 262 12.42 21.41 10.36
N ALA A 263 13.70 21.63 10.65
CA ALA A 263 14.18 22.35 11.84
C ALA A 263 13.64 23.79 11.90
N TRP A 264 13.47 24.46 10.75
CA TRP A 264 12.91 25.81 10.71
C TRP A 264 11.42 25.85 11.11
N LYS A 265 10.64 24.81 10.79
CA LYS A 265 9.23 24.71 11.18
C LYS A 265 9.03 23.94 12.50
N GLY A 266 10.06 23.25 12.99
CA GLY A 266 10.02 22.39 14.17
C GLY A 266 9.08 21.19 14.05
N ARG A 267 8.93 20.61 12.85
CA ARG A 267 7.99 19.50 12.59
C ARG A 267 8.26 18.78 11.25
N PHE A 268 7.65 17.61 11.08
CA PHE A 268 7.54 16.96 9.77
C PHE A 268 6.75 17.81 8.77
N VAL A 269 7.22 17.80 7.52
CA VAL A 269 6.65 18.58 6.41
C VAL A 269 6.32 17.71 5.21
N ASP A 270 5.20 18.01 4.53
CA ASP A 270 4.90 17.38 3.24
C ASP A 270 5.89 17.90 2.18
N PRO A 271 6.79 17.06 1.64
CA PRO A 271 7.82 17.49 0.70
C PRO A 271 7.25 18.21 -0.53
N ALA A 272 6.11 17.74 -1.04
CA ALA A 272 5.54 18.23 -2.29
C ALA A 272 4.78 19.55 -2.12
N ARG A 273 4.39 19.91 -0.90
CA ARG A 273 3.49 21.05 -0.63
C ARG A 273 4.09 22.12 0.26
N GLU A 274 4.99 21.76 1.17
CA GLU A 274 5.43 22.63 2.26
C GLU A 274 6.91 23.03 2.19
N CYS A 275 7.73 22.33 1.41
CA CYS A 275 9.18 22.54 1.35
C CYS A 275 9.69 22.67 -0.10
N GLY A 276 9.60 23.90 -0.62
CA GLY A 276 10.13 24.28 -1.92
C GLY A 276 10.39 25.79 -2.00
N PRO A 277 10.77 26.34 -3.16
CA PRO A 277 11.19 27.74 -3.31
C PRO A 277 10.20 28.80 -2.80
N ASP A 278 8.90 28.47 -2.75
CA ASP A 278 7.85 29.37 -2.23
C ASP A 278 7.78 29.41 -0.69
N CYS A 279 8.48 28.52 0.01
CA CYS A 279 8.58 28.53 1.46
C CYS A 279 9.61 29.56 1.91
N GLY A 280 9.21 30.50 2.79
CA GLY A 280 10.12 31.56 3.28
C GLY A 280 11.34 31.09 4.10
N GLY A 281 11.39 29.81 4.48
CA GLY A 281 12.56 29.19 5.11
C GLY A 281 13.29 28.19 4.22
N TYR A 282 12.97 28.14 2.92
CA TYR A 282 13.64 27.24 1.98
C TYR A 282 15.04 27.76 1.64
N GLU A 283 16.04 26.91 1.84
CA GLU A 283 17.42 27.16 1.50
C GLU A 283 17.91 25.96 0.69
N SER A 284 18.21 26.17 -0.59
CA SER A 284 18.54 25.08 -1.51
C SER A 284 19.83 24.37 -1.10
N ALA A 285 19.78 23.04 -0.98
CA ALA A 285 20.95 22.18 -0.78
C ALA A 285 20.67 20.78 -1.32
N ASP A 286 21.63 19.88 -1.22
CA ASP A 286 21.39 18.46 -1.46
C ASP A 286 20.39 17.91 -0.42
N PRO A 287 19.48 16.99 -0.80
CA PRO A 287 18.64 16.29 0.16
C PRO A 287 19.47 15.64 1.27
N PRO A 288 18.96 15.59 2.52
CA PRO A 288 19.66 14.91 3.60
C PRO A 288 19.90 13.44 3.24
N ALA A 289 21.08 12.93 3.63
CA ALA A 289 21.43 11.54 3.43
C ALA A 289 20.49 10.65 4.26
N ALA A 290 19.64 9.90 3.58
CA ALA A 290 18.68 8.98 4.18
C ALA A 290 18.43 7.82 3.25
N ASP A 291 18.09 6.66 3.84
CA ASP A 291 17.72 5.47 3.09
C ASP A 291 16.36 4.94 3.58
N PRO A 292 15.24 5.47 3.02
CA PRO A 292 13.90 5.05 3.40
C PRO A 292 13.63 3.56 3.08
N GLU A 293 14.31 3.00 2.09
CA GLU A 293 14.18 1.58 1.72
C GLU A 293 14.88 0.69 2.74
N ALA A 294 16.11 1.03 3.14
CA ALA A 294 16.79 0.32 4.22
C ALA A 294 16.01 0.41 5.54
N ALA A 295 15.50 1.60 5.88
CA ALA A 295 14.66 1.77 7.08
C ALA A 295 13.39 0.91 7.03
N ARG A 296 12.79 0.73 5.85
CA ARG A 296 11.65 -0.17 5.66
C ARG A 296 12.03 -1.65 5.78
N ALA A 297 13.13 -2.06 5.16
CA ALA A 297 13.62 -3.44 5.16
C ALA A 297 14.06 -3.90 6.56
N GLU A 298 14.58 -2.99 7.39
CA GLU A 298 14.93 -3.30 8.79
C GLU A 298 13.69 -3.60 9.66
N ARG A 299 12.52 -3.09 9.27
CA ARG A 299 11.33 -3.05 10.13
C ARG A 299 10.20 -3.96 9.71
N THR A 300 10.28 -4.47 8.49
CA THR A 300 9.26 -5.31 7.89
C THR A 300 9.94 -6.45 7.17
N GLU A 301 9.20 -7.50 6.84
CA GLU A 301 9.70 -8.61 6.03
C GLU A 301 9.86 -8.23 4.54
N TRP A 302 9.70 -6.96 4.16
CA TRP A 302 9.91 -6.48 2.79
C TRP A 302 11.41 -6.48 2.44
N ASP A 303 11.75 -7.03 1.27
CA ASP A 303 13.12 -7.10 0.76
C ASP A 303 13.30 -6.15 -0.44
N PRO A 304 14.24 -5.19 -0.39
CA PRO A 304 14.56 -4.28 -1.51
C PRO A 304 15.30 -4.99 -2.67
N ASP A 305 16.00 -6.11 -2.41
CA ASP A 305 16.77 -6.85 -3.42
C ASP A 305 16.47 -8.35 -3.36
N PRO A 306 15.21 -8.75 -3.65
CA PRO A 306 14.83 -10.16 -3.57
C PRO A 306 15.55 -10.97 -4.64
N ALA A 307 15.77 -12.27 -4.33
CA ALA A 307 16.42 -13.21 -5.24
C ALA A 307 15.77 -13.29 -6.64
N GLY A 308 14.50 -12.89 -6.73
CA GLY A 308 13.71 -12.82 -7.94
C GLY A 308 13.11 -14.18 -8.30
N ALA A 309 12.00 -14.13 -9.04
CA ALA A 309 11.26 -15.28 -9.51
C ALA A 309 12.09 -16.29 -10.38
N GLY A 310 13.24 -15.87 -10.92
CA GLY A 310 13.99 -16.61 -11.95
C GLY A 310 15.16 -17.48 -11.47
N ARG A 311 15.51 -17.52 -10.17
CA ARG A 311 16.72 -18.22 -9.70
C ARG A 311 16.45 -19.52 -8.93
N ARG A 312 15.78 -20.48 -9.57
CA ARG A 312 16.02 -21.91 -9.30
C ARG A 312 15.98 -22.69 -10.60
N GLN A 313 17.12 -22.69 -11.30
CA GLN A 313 17.40 -23.70 -12.30
C GLN A 313 17.64 -25.04 -11.57
N THR A 314 16.57 -25.66 -11.07
CA THR A 314 16.65 -27.02 -10.53
C THR A 314 16.79 -28.00 -11.69
N GLY A 315 18.01 -28.52 -11.87
CA GLY A 315 18.22 -29.87 -12.39
C GLY A 315 18.45 -30.02 -13.90
N LEU A 316 19.63 -29.59 -14.39
CA LEU A 316 20.24 -30.25 -15.55
C LEU A 316 21.29 -31.31 -15.15
N ASP A 317 21.56 -31.48 -13.85
CA ASP A 317 22.54 -32.46 -13.37
C ASP A 317 22.02 -33.91 -13.27
N ARG A 318 20.78 -34.18 -13.71
CA ARG A 318 20.18 -35.53 -13.68
C ARG A 318 20.21 -36.29 -15.01
N PHE A 319 20.84 -35.75 -16.05
CA PHE A 319 20.99 -36.45 -17.34
C PHE A 319 22.45 -36.57 -17.83
N ALA A 320 23.43 -36.32 -16.97
CA ALA A 320 24.83 -36.64 -17.26
C ALA A 320 25.24 -37.88 -16.44
N GLY A 321 24.79 -39.05 -16.87
CA GLY A 321 25.16 -40.30 -16.19
C GLY A 321 24.43 -41.52 -16.70
N ASP A 322 24.46 -41.79 -18.01
CA ASP A 322 24.53 -43.17 -18.49
C ASP A 322 25.01 -43.24 -19.96
N THR A 323 26.32 -43.34 -20.14
CA THR A 323 26.93 -43.87 -21.37
C THR A 323 28.21 -44.61 -21.01
N GLY A 324 28.19 -45.94 -21.15
CA GLY A 324 29.32 -46.88 -21.08
C GLY A 324 29.44 -47.53 -19.70
N GLU A 325 29.31 -48.85 -19.53
CA GLU A 325 29.76 -50.00 -20.34
C GLU A 325 28.70 -51.12 -20.45
#